data_AF-A0A8D5G9K7-F1
#
_entry.id   AF-A0A8D5G9K7-F1
#
_cell.length_a   1.000
_cell.length_b   1.000
_cell.length_c   1.000
_cell.angle_alpha   90.00
_cell.angle_beta   90.00
_cell.angle_gamma   90.00
#
_symmetry.space_group_name_H-M   'P 1'
#
loop_
_entity.id
_entity.type
_entity.pdbx_description
1 polymer ?
#
loop_
_entity_poly.entity_id
_entity_poly.type
_entity_poly.pdbx_seq_one_letter_code
_entity_poly.pdbx_strand_id
1 'polypeptide(L)'
;MQNIPEHQGFPRELLQNTVEARQAYFFDKTIGHPRLTKARDDILTLIEQASGPDIIIVTGPTGVGKTTLAGKIENNILEHYSDRMATDRSFMPVIKVDAVPPDEKHKFDWKDFHTRLLQQFNEPCIAQKQLFQDYIYMEQPISQHYAMNTPAALKRASEKTMRMRQTSVMIIDEANHMLLLDSRYLRQQFETIKSLSQHCNTTIILIGTYDLLQILQQSAQLVRRSRVVHMSRYNDYIADDKKAFRSALNTFRLHMPFEVTPDIMVHFDKFYLRSAGCIGILKKWLDIAVQYGLESGKNTLSWEDIEPHALPNKDVKTILEEATNGETKLKDISTADLRKLLKDHHKIQTGQSTESSETESKSTKAASGKGVQKQVGKRNPKRDPVGGMQSGLGF
;
A
#
# COMPACT_ATOMS: atom_id res chain seq x y z
N MET A 1 -1.57 45.33 -7.37
CA MET A 1 -2.54 44.28 -7.73
C MET A 1 -2.09 43.63 -9.03
N GLN A 2 -1.44 42.47 -8.99
CA GLN A 2 -1.14 41.72 -10.20
C GLN A 2 -2.40 40.95 -10.60
N ASN A 3 -2.94 41.23 -11.79
CA ASN A 3 -4.07 40.50 -12.37
C ASN A 3 -3.64 39.05 -12.65
N ILE A 4 -4.02 38.14 -11.76
CA ILE A 4 -3.95 36.70 -11.98
C ILE A 4 -5.06 36.36 -12.99
N PRO A 5 -4.76 35.65 -14.10
CA PRO A 5 -5.77 35.23 -15.08
C PRO A 5 -6.91 34.44 -14.41
N GLU A 6 -8.16 34.68 -14.84
CA GLU A 6 -9.39 34.11 -14.25
C GLU A 6 -9.42 32.57 -14.14
N HIS A 7 -8.51 31.85 -14.83
CA HIS A 7 -8.45 30.39 -14.84
C HIS A 7 -7.37 29.74 -13.96
N GLN A 8 -6.57 30.50 -13.19
CA GLN A 8 -5.46 29.92 -12.40
C GLN A 8 -5.71 29.83 -10.89
N GLY A 9 -6.80 30.39 -10.38
CA GLY A 9 -7.09 30.46 -8.94
C GLY A 9 -8.48 29.96 -8.57
N PHE A 10 -8.92 30.26 -7.35
CA PHE A 10 -10.30 29.99 -6.92
C PHE A 10 -11.29 30.98 -7.55
N PRO A 11 -12.58 30.60 -7.72
CA PRO A 11 -13.60 31.51 -8.23
C PRO A 11 -13.77 32.73 -7.30
N ARG A 12 -13.68 33.96 -7.84
CA ARG A 12 -13.74 35.17 -6.99
C ARG A 12 -15.07 35.37 -6.27
N GLU A 13 -16.16 34.86 -6.83
CA GLU A 13 -17.49 34.84 -6.21
C GLU A 13 -17.48 34.14 -4.84
N LEU A 14 -16.55 33.19 -4.64
CA LEU A 14 -16.39 32.46 -3.38
C LEU A 14 -16.04 33.38 -2.20
N LEU A 15 -15.47 34.58 -2.44
CA LEU A 15 -15.19 35.54 -1.37
C LEU A 15 -16.47 36.11 -0.73
N GLN A 16 -17.60 36.08 -1.45
CA GLN A 16 -18.90 36.55 -0.97
C GLN A 16 -19.66 35.45 -0.20
N ASN A 17 -19.19 34.20 -0.28
CA ASN A 17 -19.81 33.07 0.40
C ASN A 17 -19.39 33.01 1.87
N THR A 18 -20.08 32.16 2.62
CA THR A 18 -19.77 31.92 4.04
C THR A 18 -18.37 31.33 4.22
N VAL A 19 -17.83 31.46 5.44
CA VAL A 19 -16.54 30.89 5.82
C VAL A 19 -16.53 29.38 5.58
N GLU A 20 -17.62 28.69 5.92
CA GLU A 20 -17.77 27.24 5.75
C GLU A 20 -17.70 26.84 4.28
N ALA A 21 -18.33 27.59 3.38
CA ALA A 21 -18.27 27.33 1.94
C ALA A 21 -16.86 27.52 1.36
N ARG A 22 -16.14 28.55 1.83
CA ARG A 22 -14.74 28.80 1.46
C ARG A 22 -13.82 27.68 1.96
N GLN A 23 -14.02 27.25 3.20
CA GLN A 23 -13.29 26.12 3.80
C GLN A 23 -13.54 24.83 3.04
N ALA A 24 -14.81 24.48 2.79
CA ALA A 24 -15.20 23.28 2.06
C ALA A 24 -14.58 23.25 0.65
N TYR A 25 -14.63 24.38 -0.08
CA TYR A 25 -13.99 24.51 -1.38
C TYR A 25 -12.48 24.18 -1.34
N PHE A 26 -11.74 24.74 -0.39
CA PHE A 26 -10.29 24.49 -0.30
C PHE A 26 -10.00 23.07 0.17
N PHE A 27 -10.79 22.54 1.10
CA PHE A 27 -10.68 21.17 1.59
C PHE A 27 -10.85 20.16 0.45
N ASP A 28 -11.91 20.31 -0.36
CA ASP A 28 -12.21 19.44 -1.50
C ASP A 28 -11.26 19.64 -2.69
N LYS A 29 -10.48 20.73 -2.69
CA LYS A 29 -9.56 21.02 -3.79
C LYS A 29 -8.43 19.98 -3.84
N THR A 30 -8.50 19.11 -4.83
CA THR A 30 -7.41 18.21 -5.20
C THR A 30 -6.58 18.80 -6.35
N ILE A 31 -5.27 18.58 -6.32
CA ILE A 31 -4.35 19.08 -7.34
C ILE A 31 -3.70 17.90 -8.06
N GLY A 32 -3.69 17.97 -9.40
CA GLY A 32 -2.89 17.08 -10.22
C GLY A 32 -1.40 17.40 -10.06
N HIS A 33 -0.58 16.38 -9.79
CA HIS A 33 0.86 16.52 -9.79
C HIS A 33 1.51 15.37 -10.59
N PRO A 34 2.75 15.53 -11.08
CA PRO A 34 3.37 14.56 -11.98
C PRO A 34 3.36 13.11 -11.46
N ARG A 35 3.70 12.88 -10.18
CA ARG A 35 3.70 11.52 -9.58
C ARG A 35 2.32 10.87 -9.56
N LEU A 36 1.26 11.64 -9.27
CA LEU A 36 -0.12 11.14 -9.24
C LEU A 36 -0.62 10.81 -10.65
N THR A 37 -0.31 11.68 -11.62
CA THR A 37 -0.71 11.50 -13.01
C THR A 37 -0.01 10.29 -13.60
N LYS A 38 1.32 10.19 -13.42
CA LYS A 38 2.10 9.04 -13.85
C LYS A 38 1.60 7.73 -13.24
N ALA A 39 1.39 7.69 -11.92
CA ALA A 39 0.90 6.48 -11.26
C ALA A 39 -0.49 6.07 -11.77
N ARG A 40 -1.39 7.03 -12.00
CA ARG A 40 -2.70 6.76 -12.61
C ARG A 40 -2.54 6.16 -14.00
N ASP A 41 -1.75 6.79 -14.87
CA ASP A 41 -1.59 6.38 -16.26
C ASP A 41 -0.92 5.01 -16.36
N ASP A 42 0.08 4.74 -15.51
CA ASP A 42 0.73 3.42 -15.39
C ASP A 42 -0.30 2.35 -14.99
N ILE A 43 -1.20 2.64 -14.04
CA ILE A 43 -2.23 1.70 -13.57
C ILE A 43 -3.30 1.45 -14.65
N LEU A 44 -3.82 2.50 -15.28
CA LEU A 44 -4.81 2.36 -16.36
C LEU A 44 -4.24 1.53 -17.51
N THR A 45 -2.99 1.78 -17.90
CA THR A 45 -2.29 0.99 -18.91
C THR A 45 -2.16 -0.48 -18.53
N LEU A 46 -1.95 -0.79 -17.24
CA LEU A 46 -1.87 -2.18 -16.76
C LEU A 46 -3.23 -2.89 -16.78
N ILE A 47 -4.32 -2.16 -16.50
CA ILE A 47 -5.68 -2.72 -16.48
C ILE A 47 -6.17 -3.05 -17.90
N GLU A 48 -5.82 -2.24 -18.89
CA GLU A 48 -6.26 -2.42 -20.29
C GLU A 48 -5.55 -3.58 -21.01
N GLN A 49 -4.46 -4.10 -20.46
CA GLN A 49 -3.69 -5.18 -21.09
C GLN A 49 -4.47 -6.50 -21.08
N ALA A 50 -4.58 -7.15 -22.25
CA ALA A 50 -5.23 -8.46 -22.40
C ALA A 50 -4.59 -9.58 -21.56
N SER A 51 -3.33 -9.43 -21.17
CA SER A 51 -2.64 -10.30 -20.19
C SER A 51 -2.08 -9.45 -19.04
N GLY A 52 -2.92 -8.55 -18.53
CA GLY A 52 -2.62 -7.71 -17.38
C GLY A 52 -2.41 -8.52 -16.09
N PRO A 53 -1.90 -7.88 -15.04
CA PRO A 53 -1.72 -8.53 -13.75
C PRO A 53 -3.05 -8.83 -13.04
N ASP A 54 -3.09 -9.93 -12.28
CA ASP A 54 -4.19 -10.23 -11.36
C ASP A 54 -4.24 -9.19 -10.22
N ILE A 55 -3.06 -8.74 -9.78
CA ILE A 55 -2.89 -7.85 -8.62
C ILE A 55 -1.99 -6.67 -8.98
N ILE A 56 -2.43 -5.46 -8.67
CA ILE A 56 -1.62 -4.24 -8.74
C ILE A 56 -1.40 -3.75 -7.31
N ILE A 57 -0.15 -3.57 -6.90
CA ILE A 57 0.22 -3.05 -5.58
C ILE A 57 0.65 -1.60 -5.75
N VAL A 58 -0.13 -0.68 -5.19
CA VAL A 58 0.20 0.74 -5.13
C VAL A 58 0.75 1.05 -3.75
N THR A 59 2.03 1.41 -3.70
CA THR A 59 2.72 1.67 -2.43
C THR A 59 3.46 3.01 -2.46
N GLY A 60 3.67 3.58 -1.28
CA GLY A 60 4.32 4.88 -1.10
C GLY A 60 4.18 5.34 0.35
N PRO A 61 4.87 6.42 0.74
CA PRO A 61 4.82 6.91 2.10
C PRO A 61 3.43 7.44 2.47
N THR A 62 3.15 7.53 3.77
CA THR A 62 1.90 8.12 4.25
C THR A 62 1.79 9.58 3.79
N GLY A 63 0.61 9.96 3.31
CA GLY A 63 0.34 11.32 2.84
C GLY A 63 0.94 11.69 1.48
N VAL A 64 1.38 10.75 0.64
CA VAL A 64 1.77 11.08 -0.75
C VAL A 64 0.58 11.32 -1.69
N GLY A 65 -0.64 10.90 -1.31
CA GLY A 65 -1.87 11.05 -2.11
C GLY A 65 -2.47 9.74 -2.66
N LYS A 66 -2.21 8.59 -2.01
CA LYS A 66 -2.64 7.26 -2.48
C LYS A 66 -4.17 7.12 -2.54
N THR A 67 -4.88 7.56 -1.52
CA THR A 67 -6.35 7.59 -1.51
C THR A 67 -6.91 8.51 -2.61
N THR A 68 -6.25 9.64 -2.88
CA THR A 68 -6.62 10.51 -4.01
C THR A 68 -6.39 9.82 -5.37
N LEU A 69 -5.34 9.02 -5.49
CA LEU A 69 -5.09 8.18 -6.66
C LEU A 69 -6.20 7.14 -6.85
N ALA A 70 -6.62 6.47 -5.76
CA ALA A 70 -7.72 5.50 -5.76
C ALA A 70 -9.01 6.09 -6.36
N GLY A 71 -9.44 7.24 -5.83
CA GLY A 71 -10.63 7.93 -6.33
C GLY A 71 -10.50 8.42 -7.78
N LYS A 72 -9.30 8.84 -8.20
CA LYS A 72 -9.08 9.21 -9.61
C LYS A 72 -9.17 8.02 -10.55
N ILE A 73 -8.61 6.87 -10.18
CA ILE A 73 -8.71 5.63 -10.98
C ILE A 73 -10.17 5.20 -11.08
N GLU A 74 -10.88 5.17 -9.95
CA GLU A 74 -12.32 4.88 -9.90
C GLU A 74 -13.12 5.77 -10.85
N ASN A 75 -12.96 7.09 -10.75
CA ASN A 75 -13.65 8.04 -11.62
C ASN A 75 -13.28 7.86 -13.10
N ASN A 76 -12.01 7.62 -13.43
CA ASN A 76 -11.59 7.40 -14.82
C ASN A 76 -12.26 6.15 -15.41
N ILE A 77 -12.36 5.06 -14.64
CA ILE A 77 -13.03 3.84 -15.10
C ILE A 77 -14.55 4.06 -15.23
N LEU A 78 -15.17 4.75 -14.27
CA LEU A 78 -16.61 5.07 -14.33
C LEU A 78 -16.94 5.97 -15.53
N GLU A 79 -16.12 7.00 -15.79
CA GLU A 79 -16.27 7.88 -16.96
C GLU A 79 -16.14 7.10 -18.27
N HIS A 80 -15.11 6.24 -18.38
CA HIS A 80 -14.87 5.41 -19.56
C HIS A 80 -16.05 4.47 -19.88
N TYR A 81 -16.73 3.95 -18.86
CA TYR A 81 -17.85 3.02 -19.02
C TYR A 81 -19.23 3.65 -18.85
N SER A 82 -19.33 4.98 -18.85
CA SER A 82 -20.56 5.73 -18.56
C SER A 82 -21.74 5.34 -19.47
N ASP A 83 -21.52 5.25 -20.79
CA ASP A 83 -22.56 4.86 -21.76
C ASP A 83 -23.09 3.44 -21.53
N ARG A 84 -22.19 2.50 -21.18
CA ARG A 84 -22.57 1.12 -20.88
C ARG A 84 -23.37 1.03 -19.59
N MET A 85 -22.96 1.76 -18.55
CA MET A 85 -23.70 1.83 -17.29
C MET A 85 -25.08 2.50 -17.44
N ALA A 86 -25.23 3.43 -18.39
CA ALA A 86 -26.53 4.03 -18.70
C ALA A 86 -27.49 3.02 -19.33
N THR A 87 -26.96 2.13 -20.18
CA THR A 87 -27.72 1.08 -20.88
C THR A 87 -28.02 -0.12 -19.99
N ASP A 88 -27.01 -0.59 -19.24
CA ASP A 88 -27.10 -1.69 -18.29
C ASP A 88 -26.83 -1.17 -16.87
N ARG A 89 -27.91 -0.88 -16.15
CA ARG A 89 -27.86 -0.41 -14.75
C ARG A 89 -27.29 -1.45 -13.77
N SER A 90 -27.19 -2.71 -14.19
CA SER A 90 -26.59 -3.75 -13.38
C SER A 90 -25.06 -3.75 -13.50
N PHE A 91 -24.51 -3.23 -14.60
CA PHE A 91 -23.08 -3.19 -14.85
C PHE A 91 -22.36 -2.23 -13.91
N MET A 92 -21.34 -2.73 -13.19
CA MET A 92 -20.50 -1.91 -12.32
C MET A 92 -19.02 -2.30 -12.51
N PRO A 93 -18.27 -1.56 -13.33
CA PRO A 93 -16.94 -1.96 -13.81
C PRO A 93 -15.86 -1.90 -12.75
N VAL A 94 -16.03 -1.03 -11.75
CA VAL A 94 -15.09 -0.79 -10.66
C VAL A 94 -15.83 -0.76 -9.32
N ILE A 95 -15.17 -1.24 -8.27
CA ILE A 95 -15.62 -1.09 -6.89
C ILE A 95 -14.45 -0.69 -6.00
N LYS A 96 -14.65 0.30 -5.11
CA LYS A 96 -13.68 0.68 -4.09
C LYS A 96 -14.18 0.29 -2.71
N VAL A 97 -13.30 -0.28 -1.89
CA VAL A 97 -13.57 -0.64 -0.50
C VAL A 97 -12.35 -0.36 0.36
N ASP A 98 -12.56 0.07 1.60
CA ASP A 98 -11.48 0.27 2.56
C ASP A 98 -11.23 -1.03 3.34
N ALA A 99 -9.97 -1.43 3.48
CA ALA A 99 -9.59 -2.47 4.43
C ALA A 99 -9.53 -1.86 5.83
N VAL A 100 -10.42 -2.29 6.73
CA VAL A 100 -10.51 -1.73 8.09
C VAL A 100 -9.67 -2.58 9.06
N PRO A 101 -8.95 -1.97 10.02
CA PRO A 101 -8.25 -2.71 11.07
C PRO A 101 -9.25 -3.52 11.92
N PRO A 102 -8.85 -4.68 12.47
CA PRO A 102 -9.75 -5.48 13.28
C PRO A 102 -9.94 -4.89 14.69
N ASP A 103 -11.16 -4.97 15.22
CA ASP A 103 -11.51 -4.38 16.53
C ASP A 103 -11.03 -5.23 17.73
N GLU A 104 -11.15 -6.56 17.67
CA GLU A 104 -11.02 -7.42 18.87
C GLU A 104 -10.00 -8.56 18.73
N LYS A 105 -9.89 -9.13 17.54
CA LYS A 105 -9.01 -10.28 17.26
C LYS A 105 -7.87 -9.71 16.45
N HIS A 106 -6.62 -9.94 16.82
CA HIS A 106 -5.43 -9.48 16.09
C HIS A 106 -5.27 -10.15 14.69
N LYS A 107 -6.36 -10.27 13.93
CA LYS A 107 -6.51 -10.90 12.63
C LYS A 107 -7.55 -10.10 11.85
N PHE A 108 -7.21 -9.78 10.61
CA PHE A 108 -8.12 -9.14 9.66
C PHE A 108 -9.48 -9.87 9.58
N ASP A 109 -10.59 -9.11 9.66
CA ASP A 109 -11.94 -9.66 9.62
C ASP A 109 -12.48 -9.74 8.19
N TRP A 110 -12.35 -10.93 7.58
CA TRP A 110 -12.93 -11.22 6.26
C TRP A 110 -14.46 -11.14 6.23
N LYS A 111 -15.14 -11.38 7.35
CA LYS A 111 -16.61 -11.26 7.43
C LYS A 111 -17.01 -9.80 7.29
N ASP A 112 -16.36 -8.91 8.02
CA ASP A 112 -16.58 -7.47 7.91
C ASP A 112 -16.21 -6.96 6.51
N PHE A 113 -15.05 -7.36 5.98
CA PHE A 113 -14.62 -7.00 4.63
C PHE A 113 -15.67 -7.35 3.56
N HIS A 114 -16.16 -8.60 3.54
CA HIS A 114 -17.20 -9.00 2.59
C HIS A 114 -18.54 -8.30 2.84
N THR A 115 -18.88 -8.00 4.10
CA THR A 115 -20.08 -7.22 4.43
C THR A 115 -19.99 -5.81 3.84
N ARG A 116 -18.87 -5.10 4.06
CA ARG A 116 -18.63 -3.77 3.50
C ARG A 116 -18.60 -3.79 1.98
N LEU A 117 -17.96 -4.79 1.38
CA LEU A 117 -17.93 -4.94 -0.06
C LEU A 117 -19.35 -5.07 -0.63
N LEU A 118 -20.19 -5.94 -0.05
CA LEU A 118 -21.59 -6.09 -0.45
C LEU A 118 -22.41 -4.81 -0.24
N GLN A 119 -22.12 -4.04 0.82
CA GLN A 119 -22.72 -2.72 1.03
C GLN A 119 -22.36 -1.75 -0.10
N GLN A 120 -21.11 -1.73 -0.55
CA GLN A 120 -20.68 -0.89 -1.68
C GLN A 120 -21.39 -1.29 -2.99
N PHE A 121 -21.71 -2.57 -3.17
CA PHE A 121 -22.56 -3.05 -4.27
C PHE A 121 -24.04 -2.71 -4.12
N ASN A 122 -24.47 -2.09 -3.00
CA ASN A 122 -25.86 -1.93 -2.60
C ASN A 122 -26.64 -3.27 -2.65
N GLU A 123 -25.97 -4.36 -2.24
CA GLU A 123 -26.56 -5.69 -2.29
C GLU A 123 -27.65 -5.84 -1.21
N PRO A 124 -28.87 -6.29 -1.55
CA PRO A 124 -29.94 -6.43 -0.59
C PRO A 124 -29.74 -7.62 0.36
N CYS A 125 -30.39 -7.54 1.53
CA CYS A 125 -30.48 -8.62 2.52
C CYS A 125 -29.12 -9.22 2.94
N ILE A 126 -28.09 -8.38 3.12
CA ILE A 126 -26.74 -8.82 3.51
C ILE A 126 -26.76 -9.66 4.80
N ALA A 127 -27.58 -9.27 5.78
CA ALA A 127 -27.73 -9.99 7.05
C ALA A 127 -28.36 -11.40 6.90
N GLN A 128 -28.97 -11.70 5.76
CA GLN A 128 -29.68 -12.95 5.51
C GLN A 128 -29.00 -13.81 4.43
N LYS A 129 -27.75 -13.50 4.03
CA LYS A 129 -27.03 -14.31 3.04
C LYS A 129 -26.82 -15.73 3.58
N GLN A 130 -27.21 -16.72 2.77
CA GLN A 130 -27.11 -18.13 3.09
C GLN A 130 -26.28 -18.85 2.03
N LEU A 131 -25.60 -19.91 2.46
CA LEU A 131 -24.99 -20.88 1.57
C LEU A 131 -26.04 -21.92 1.20
N PHE A 132 -26.66 -21.74 0.04
CA PHE A 132 -27.28 -22.86 -0.64
C PHE A 132 -26.14 -23.63 -1.33
N GLN A 133 -25.82 -24.84 -0.87
CA GLN A 133 -25.24 -25.80 -1.80
C GLN A 133 -26.31 -26.04 -2.89
N ASP A 134 -25.89 -26.31 -4.13
CA ASP A 134 -26.77 -26.63 -5.27
C ASP A 134 -27.52 -27.97 -5.10
N TYR A 135 -28.07 -28.24 -3.92
CA TYR A 135 -29.01 -29.33 -3.65
C TYR A 135 -30.41 -28.93 -4.11
N ILE A 136 -30.57 -28.75 -5.42
CA ILE A 136 -31.90 -28.69 -6.05
C ILE A 136 -32.59 -30.07 -5.98
N TYR A 137 -31.88 -31.12 -5.53
CA TYR A 137 -32.35 -32.51 -5.46
C TYR A 137 -32.31 -33.13 -4.05
N MET A 138 -32.68 -32.39 -3.01
CA MET A 138 -33.01 -33.03 -1.73
C MET A 138 -34.51 -32.94 -1.50
N GLU A 139 -35.17 -34.10 -1.56
CA GLU A 139 -36.56 -34.34 -1.11
C GLU A 139 -36.74 -34.14 0.42
N GLN A 140 -35.76 -33.53 1.09
CA GLN A 140 -35.82 -33.24 2.51
C GLN A 140 -36.33 -31.80 2.73
N PRO A 141 -37.20 -31.59 3.73
CA PRO A 141 -37.67 -30.25 4.07
C PRO A 141 -36.47 -29.35 4.38
N ILE A 142 -36.48 -28.14 3.81
CA ILE A 142 -35.52 -27.07 4.10
C ILE A 142 -35.44 -26.92 5.62
N SER A 143 -34.31 -27.30 6.22
CA SER A 143 -34.10 -27.15 7.66
C SER A 143 -34.28 -25.68 8.05
N GLN A 144 -35.07 -25.40 9.10
CA GLN A 144 -35.32 -24.04 9.59
C GLN A 144 -34.06 -23.36 10.18
N HIS A 145 -32.91 -24.03 10.23
CA HIS A 145 -31.72 -23.59 10.97
C HIS A 145 -30.46 -23.49 10.10
N TYR A 146 -30.58 -22.91 8.89
CA TYR A 146 -29.37 -22.54 8.15
C TYR A 146 -28.68 -21.35 8.83
N ALA A 147 -27.38 -21.49 9.09
CA ALA A 147 -26.57 -20.40 9.59
C ALA A 147 -26.54 -19.26 8.56
N MET A 148 -27.21 -18.16 8.87
CA MET A 148 -27.19 -16.93 8.08
C MET A 148 -25.89 -16.17 8.34
N ASN A 149 -25.46 -15.39 7.34
CA ASN A 149 -24.37 -14.44 7.48
C ASN A 149 -23.06 -15.09 7.98
N THR A 150 -22.79 -16.30 7.50
CA THR A 150 -21.49 -16.95 7.73
C THR A 150 -20.43 -16.32 6.82
N PRO A 151 -19.14 -16.32 7.22
CA PRO A 151 -18.06 -15.79 6.38
C PRO A 151 -18.04 -16.40 4.97
N ALA A 152 -18.31 -17.70 4.87
CA ALA A 152 -18.36 -18.39 3.59
C ALA A 152 -19.58 -18.00 2.73
N ALA A 153 -20.74 -17.70 3.36
CA ALA A 153 -21.92 -17.19 2.64
C ALA A 153 -21.68 -15.79 2.09
N LEU A 154 -21.08 -14.90 2.89
CA LEU A 154 -20.72 -13.56 2.44
C LEU A 154 -19.66 -13.58 1.34
N LYS A 155 -18.66 -14.46 1.45
CA LYS A 155 -17.64 -14.65 0.40
C LYS A 155 -18.28 -15.07 -0.92
N ARG A 156 -19.10 -16.13 -0.92
CA ARG A 156 -19.79 -16.58 -2.15
C ARG A 156 -20.74 -15.52 -2.70
N ALA A 157 -21.45 -14.81 -1.83
CA ALA A 157 -22.31 -13.70 -2.24
C ALA A 157 -21.49 -12.59 -2.90
N SER A 158 -20.33 -12.23 -2.35
CA SER A 158 -19.42 -11.24 -2.94
C SER A 158 -18.94 -11.68 -4.33
N GLU A 159 -18.43 -12.91 -4.45
CA GLU A 159 -17.97 -13.47 -5.72
C GLU A 159 -19.10 -13.55 -6.78
N LYS A 160 -20.31 -13.91 -6.36
CA LYS A 160 -21.48 -13.92 -7.25
C LYS A 160 -21.84 -12.50 -7.68
N THR A 161 -21.86 -11.55 -6.75
CA THR A 161 -22.20 -10.15 -7.02
C THR A 161 -21.20 -9.54 -7.99
N MET A 162 -19.89 -9.67 -7.75
CA MET A 162 -18.84 -9.18 -8.64
C MET A 162 -19.00 -9.73 -10.07
N ARG A 163 -19.29 -11.03 -10.22
CA ARG A 163 -19.51 -11.65 -11.54
C ARG A 163 -20.78 -11.15 -12.23
N MET A 164 -21.90 -11.08 -11.50
CA MET A 164 -23.17 -10.60 -12.05
C MET A 164 -23.09 -9.13 -12.46
N ARG A 165 -22.36 -8.31 -11.70
CA ARG A 165 -22.10 -6.89 -11.97
C ARG A 165 -20.99 -6.68 -13.01
N GLN A 166 -20.33 -7.76 -13.44
CA GLN A 166 -19.19 -7.77 -14.37
C GLN A 166 -18.07 -6.81 -13.93
N THR A 167 -17.74 -6.81 -12.64
CA THR A 167 -16.73 -5.94 -12.05
C THR A 167 -15.34 -6.37 -12.49
N SER A 168 -14.72 -5.52 -13.31
CA SER A 168 -13.38 -5.73 -13.88
C SER A 168 -12.26 -5.30 -12.95
N VAL A 169 -12.50 -4.31 -12.08
CA VAL A 169 -11.50 -3.73 -11.18
C VAL A 169 -12.04 -3.64 -9.75
N MET A 170 -11.26 -4.10 -8.78
CA MET A 170 -11.54 -3.89 -7.36
C MET A 170 -10.38 -3.11 -6.75
N ILE A 171 -10.68 -1.97 -6.11
CA ILE A 171 -9.72 -1.15 -5.40
C ILE A 171 -9.91 -1.40 -3.90
N ILE A 172 -8.83 -1.79 -3.23
CA ILE A 172 -8.78 -1.95 -1.78
C ILE A 172 -7.84 -0.88 -1.23
N ASP A 173 -8.39 0.16 -0.61
CA ASP A 173 -7.58 1.19 0.06
C ASP A 173 -7.20 0.76 1.49
N GLU A 174 -6.11 1.32 2.00
CA GLU A 174 -5.49 0.95 3.29
C GLU A 174 -5.27 -0.57 3.45
N ALA A 175 -4.93 -1.26 2.36
CA ALA A 175 -4.75 -2.71 2.31
C ALA A 175 -3.65 -3.23 3.25
N ASN A 176 -2.79 -2.37 3.80
CA ASN A 176 -1.89 -2.69 4.91
C ASN A 176 -2.63 -3.26 6.13
N HIS A 177 -3.88 -2.87 6.39
CA HIS A 177 -4.67 -3.47 7.46
C HIS A 177 -4.95 -4.96 7.25
N MET A 178 -4.94 -5.43 6.00
CA MET A 178 -5.02 -6.86 5.69
C MET A 178 -3.78 -7.63 6.09
N LEU A 179 -2.69 -6.95 6.50
CA LEU A 179 -1.44 -7.55 6.99
C LEU A 179 -1.40 -7.68 8.51
N LEU A 180 -2.40 -7.17 9.23
CA LEU A 180 -2.52 -7.25 10.69
C LEU A 180 -2.92 -8.67 11.12
N LEU A 181 -1.99 -9.61 10.98
CA LEU A 181 -2.09 -11.01 11.38
C LEU A 181 -0.69 -11.57 11.68
N ASP A 182 -0.63 -12.74 12.32
CA ASP A 182 0.65 -13.44 12.48
C ASP A 182 1.30 -13.71 11.12
N SER A 183 2.61 -13.50 11.04
CA SER A 183 3.41 -13.67 9.81
C SER A 183 3.21 -15.02 9.13
N ARG A 184 2.94 -16.08 9.91
CA ARG A 184 2.67 -17.45 9.42
C ARG A 184 1.45 -17.56 8.52
N TYR A 185 0.46 -16.67 8.66
CA TYR A 185 -0.77 -16.68 7.85
C TYR A 185 -0.75 -15.69 6.68
N LEU A 186 0.29 -14.85 6.53
CA LEU A 186 0.39 -13.88 5.44
C LEU A 186 0.27 -14.53 4.06
N ARG A 187 0.92 -15.69 3.88
CA ARG A 187 0.80 -16.44 2.63
C ARG A 187 -0.65 -16.87 2.34
N GLN A 188 -1.37 -17.36 3.33
CA GLN A 188 -2.78 -17.76 3.18
C GLN A 188 -3.68 -16.56 2.87
N GLN A 189 -3.40 -15.42 3.50
CA GLN A 189 -4.11 -14.16 3.24
C GLN A 189 -3.99 -13.75 1.76
N PHE A 190 -2.79 -13.81 1.18
CA PHE A 190 -2.59 -13.43 -0.22
C PHE A 190 -3.12 -14.45 -1.21
N GLU A 191 -3.05 -15.76 -0.91
CA GLU A 191 -3.73 -16.75 -1.75
C GLU A 191 -5.26 -16.55 -1.74
N THR A 192 -5.83 -16.00 -0.66
CA THR A 192 -7.26 -15.64 -0.62
C THR A 192 -7.59 -14.48 -1.56
N ILE A 193 -6.79 -13.42 -1.55
CA ILE A 193 -6.94 -12.27 -2.47
C ILE A 193 -6.78 -12.71 -3.93
N LYS A 194 -5.75 -13.50 -4.21
CA LYS A 194 -5.51 -14.07 -5.55
C LYS A 194 -6.66 -14.95 -6.01
N SER A 195 -7.16 -15.83 -5.14
CA SER A 195 -8.33 -16.66 -5.43
C SER A 195 -9.55 -15.81 -5.78
N LEU A 196 -9.80 -14.72 -5.05
CA LEU A 196 -10.89 -13.78 -5.34
C LEU A 196 -10.74 -13.13 -6.73
N SER A 197 -9.54 -12.62 -7.05
CA SER A 197 -9.21 -12.04 -8.36
C SER A 197 -9.49 -13.03 -9.49
N GLN A 198 -9.00 -14.26 -9.37
CA GLN A 198 -9.10 -15.29 -10.41
C GLN A 198 -10.52 -15.82 -10.59
N HIS A 199 -11.26 -16.06 -9.49
CA HIS A 199 -12.64 -16.55 -9.58
C HIS A 199 -13.61 -15.51 -10.14
N CYS A 200 -13.34 -14.23 -9.91
CA CYS A 200 -14.20 -13.15 -10.40
C CYS A 200 -13.74 -12.58 -11.75
N ASN A 201 -12.55 -12.97 -12.24
CA ASN A 201 -11.87 -12.34 -13.38
C ASN A 201 -11.75 -10.82 -13.21
N THR A 202 -11.25 -10.41 -12.04
CA THR A 202 -11.15 -9.02 -11.59
C THR A 202 -9.71 -8.69 -11.25
N THR A 203 -9.17 -7.59 -11.77
CA THR A 203 -7.87 -7.06 -11.33
C THR A 203 -8.05 -6.37 -9.98
N ILE A 204 -7.28 -6.79 -8.97
CA ILE A 204 -7.33 -6.20 -7.63
C ILE A 204 -6.19 -5.19 -7.47
N ILE A 205 -6.53 -3.95 -7.15
CA ILE A 205 -5.59 -2.86 -6.85
C ILE A 205 -5.52 -2.71 -5.33
N LEU A 206 -4.40 -3.12 -4.75
CA LEU A 206 -4.10 -2.98 -3.32
C LEU A 206 -3.34 -1.68 -3.10
N ILE A 207 -3.93 -0.75 -2.35
CA ILE A 207 -3.33 0.56 -2.06
C ILE A 207 -2.97 0.61 -0.59
N GLY A 208 -1.75 1.02 -0.26
CA GLY A 208 -1.32 1.09 1.14
C GLY A 208 0.13 1.51 1.35
N THR A 209 0.64 1.26 2.55
CA THR A 209 2.03 1.55 2.94
C THR A 209 3.03 0.60 2.26
N TYR A 210 4.32 0.80 2.54
CA TYR A 210 5.39 -0.11 2.09
C TYR A 210 5.32 -1.51 2.69
N ASP A 211 4.45 -1.75 3.66
CA ASP A 211 4.24 -3.07 4.23
C ASP A 211 3.64 -4.05 3.21
N LEU A 212 2.89 -3.54 2.22
CA LEU A 212 2.38 -4.35 1.12
C LEU A 212 3.47 -5.03 0.29
N LEU A 213 4.72 -4.54 0.32
CA LEU A 213 5.84 -5.20 -0.36
C LEU A 213 6.14 -6.60 0.20
N GLN A 214 5.70 -6.90 1.42
CA GLN A 214 5.79 -8.24 2.00
C GLN A 214 5.03 -9.28 1.17
N ILE A 215 4.02 -8.89 0.39
CA ILE A 215 3.30 -9.75 -0.56
C ILE A 215 4.26 -10.48 -1.50
N LEU A 216 5.19 -9.72 -2.06
CA LEU A 216 6.13 -10.21 -3.07
C LEU A 216 7.15 -11.20 -2.48
N GLN A 217 7.32 -11.17 -1.16
CA GLN A 217 8.23 -12.08 -0.46
C GLN A 217 7.58 -13.44 -0.14
N GLN A 218 6.24 -13.55 -0.18
CA GLN A 218 5.55 -14.77 0.26
C GLN A 218 5.47 -15.89 -0.79
N SER A 219 5.47 -15.55 -2.09
CA SER A 219 5.31 -16.55 -3.16
C SER A 219 5.81 -16.03 -4.50
N ALA A 220 6.67 -16.80 -5.17
CA ALA A 220 7.11 -16.52 -6.54
C ALA A 220 5.93 -16.46 -7.54
N GLN A 221 4.81 -17.14 -7.25
CA GLN A 221 3.61 -17.04 -8.07
C GLN A 221 2.92 -15.67 -7.96
N LEU A 222 2.95 -15.06 -6.77
CA LEU A 222 2.43 -13.71 -6.56
C LEU A 222 3.36 -12.70 -7.25
N VAL A 223 4.68 -12.86 -7.15
CA VAL A 223 5.64 -11.99 -7.86
C VAL A 223 5.36 -11.94 -9.37
N ARG A 224 5.09 -13.08 -10.01
CA ARG A 224 4.86 -13.13 -11.46
C ARG A 224 3.56 -12.44 -11.91
N ARG A 225 2.52 -12.47 -11.08
CA ARG A 225 1.18 -11.94 -11.41
C ARG A 225 0.85 -10.60 -10.74
N SER A 226 1.78 -10.08 -9.94
CA SER A 226 1.65 -8.78 -9.30
C SER A 226 2.50 -7.74 -10.02
N ARG A 227 2.00 -6.51 -10.10
CA ARG A 227 2.78 -5.34 -10.54
C ARG A 227 2.81 -4.30 -9.43
N VAL A 228 3.97 -3.70 -9.21
CA VAL A 228 4.13 -2.63 -8.21
C VAL A 228 4.13 -1.30 -8.93
N VAL A 229 3.27 -0.39 -8.47
CA VAL A 229 3.28 1.02 -8.84
C VAL A 229 3.70 1.81 -7.62
N HIS A 230 4.89 2.38 -7.68
CA HIS A 230 5.47 3.14 -6.58
C HIS A 230 5.15 4.62 -6.72
N MET A 231 4.41 5.16 -5.76
CA MET A 231 4.18 6.59 -5.65
C MET A 231 5.14 7.19 -4.62
N SER A 232 6.32 7.59 -5.10
CA SER A 232 7.36 8.18 -4.26
C SER A 232 7.02 9.61 -3.82
N ARG A 233 7.61 10.04 -2.70
CA ARG A 233 7.69 11.47 -2.34
C ARG A 233 8.56 12.24 -3.32
N TYR A 234 8.44 13.56 -3.33
CA TYR A 234 9.32 14.45 -4.09
C TYR A 234 10.67 14.60 -3.40
N ASN A 235 11.73 14.68 -4.19
CA ASN A 235 13.10 14.87 -3.72
C ASN A 235 13.65 16.25 -4.17
N ASP A 236 14.05 17.10 -3.23
CA ASP A 236 14.60 18.44 -3.46
C ASP A 236 15.96 18.45 -4.15
N TYR A 237 16.71 17.34 -4.10
CA TYR A 237 17.96 17.17 -4.84
C TYR A 237 17.75 16.89 -6.33
N ILE A 238 16.52 16.54 -6.75
CA ILE A 238 16.16 16.31 -8.15
C ILE A 238 15.45 17.55 -8.68
N ALA A 239 16.01 18.19 -9.71
CA ALA A 239 15.51 19.47 -10.23
C ALA A 239 14.04 19.40 -10.69
N ASP A 240 13.64 18.31 -11.37
CA ASP A 240 12.27 18.11 -11.83
C ASP A 240 11.29 17.92 -10.68
N ASP A 241 11.68 17.17 -9.65
CA ASP A 241 10.85 16.96 -8.46
C ASP A 241 10.71 18.28 -7.68
N LYS A 242 11.78 19.07 -7.52
CA LYS A 242 11.74 20.39 -6.89
C LYS A 242 10.79 21.33 -7.66
N LYS A 243 10.86 21.34 -8.99
CA LYS A 243 9.95 22.11 -9.85
C LYS A 243 8.49 21.66 -9.68
N ALA A 244 8.24 20.35 -9.67
CA ALA A 244 6.91 19.78 -9.51
C ALA A 244 6.30 20.13 -8.13
N PHE A 245 7.07 19.99 -7.05
CA PHE A 245 6.64 20.36 -5.71
C PHE A 245 6.35 21.86 -5.59
N ARG A 246 7.22 22.71 -6.17
CA ARG A 246 7.02 24.16 -6.23
C ARG A 246 5.75 24.53 -6.98
N SER A 247 5.47 23.86 -8.09
CA SER A 247 4.23 24.03 -8.85
C SER A 247 3.00 23.65 -8.03
N ALA A 248 3.05 22.53 -7.31
CA ALA A 248 1.95 22.09 -6.46
C ALA A 248 1.67 23.09 -5.32
N LEU A 249 2.72 23.55 -4.61
CA LEU A 249 2.60 24.58 -3.56
C LEU A 249 2.00 25.89 -4.12
N ASN A 250 2.50 26.35 -5.27
CA ASN A 250 1.97 27.56 -5.91
C ASN A 250 0.49 27.39 -6.32
N THR A 251 0.11 26.21 -6.77
CA THR A 251 -1.28 25.93 -7.14
C THR A 251 -2.19 25.94 -5.91
N PHE A 252 -1.75 25.37 -4.77
CA PHE A 252 -2.49 25.53 -3.51
C PHE A 252 -2.60 27.00 -3.10
N ARG A 253 -1.50 27.77 -3.16
CA ARG A 253 -1.47 29.21 -2.86
C ARG A 253 -2.52 29.98 -3.65
N LEU A 254 -2.65 29.72 -4.95
CA LEU A 254 -3.60 30.40 -5.83
C LEU A 254 -5.06 29.99 -5.58
N HIS A 255 -5.29 28.82 -4.98
CA HIS A 255 -6.62 28.35 -4.62
C HIS A 255 -7.00 28.64 -3.16
N MET A 256 -6.11 29.20 -2.34
CA MET A 256 -6.48 29.63 -0.99
C MET A 256 -7.49 30.77 -1.10
N PRO A 257 -8.71 30.62 -0.54
CA PRO A 257 -9.81 31.53 -0.78
C PRO A 257 -9.71 32.77 0.11
N PHE A 258 -8.67 33.59 -0.05
CA PHE A 258 -8.42 34.83 0.67
C PHE A 258 -8.50 36.04 -0.28
N GLU A 259 -8.83 37.22 0.25
CA GLU A 259 -8.87 38.46 -0.55
C GLU A 259 -7.50 38.82 -1.13
N VAL A 260 -6.47 38.64 -0.32
CA VAL A 260 -5.07 38.87 -0.70
C VAL A 260 -4.36 37.52 -0.75
N THR A 261 -3.67 37.25 -1.86
CA THR A 261 -2.92 36.00 -2.04
C THR A 261 -1.74 35.94 -1.07
N PRO A 262 -1.62 34.90 -0.23
CA PRO A 262 -0.51 34.74 0.70
C PRO A 262 0.84 34.60 0.01
N ASP A 263 1.89 35.29 0.49
CA ASP A 263 3.25 35.14 -0.02
C ASP A 263 4.01 33.99 0.67
N ILE A 264 3.56 32.76 0.45
CA ILE A 264 4.13 31.57 1.11
C ILE A 264 5.35 31.00 0.38
N MET A 265 5.64 31.48 -0.84
CA MET A 265 6.71 30.89 -1.67
C MET A 265 8.11 31.22 -1.14
N VAL A 266 8.25 32.30 -0.38
CA VAL A 266 9.50 32.67 0.30
C VAL A 266 9.95 31.56 1.27
N HIS A 267 9.01 30.78 1.82
CA HIS A 267 9.27 29.71 2.77
C HIS A 267 9.24 28.31 2.14
N PHE A 268 9.47 28.20 0.83
CA PHE A 268 9.44 26.93 0.08
C PHE A 268 10.20 25.79 0.77
N ASP A 269 11.43 26.05 1.23
CA ASP A 269 12.28 25.02 1.83
C ASP A 269 11.68 24.48 3.15
N LYS A 270 11.00 25.33 3.92
CA LYS A 270 10.29 24.91 5.13
C LYS A 270 9.07 24.05 4.79
N PHE A 271 8.32 24.41 3.75
CA PHE A 271 7.18 23.61 3.28
C PHE A 271 7.61 22.23 2.83
N TYR A 272 8.67 22.15 2.04
CA TYR A 272 9.23 20.87 1.60
C TYR A 272 9.70 20.03 2.79
N LEU A 273 10.50 20.61 3.70
CA LEU A 273 11.07 19.90 4.84
C LEU A 273 9.99 19.35 5.77
N ARG A 274 9.02 20.18 6.17
CA ARG A 274 7.96 19.81 7.14
C ARG A 274 6.88 18.91 6.55
N SER A 275 6.84 18.77 5.22
CA SER A 275 5.96 17.80 4.55
C SER A 275 6.69 16.52 4.10
N ALA A 276 8.01 16.40 4.35
CA ALA A 276 8.83 15.29 3.86
C ALA A 276 8.77 15.06 2.33
N GLY A 277 8.40 16.09 1.55
CA GLY A 277 8.16 15.97 0.10
C GLY A 277 6.83 15.28 -0.26
N CYS A 278 5.94 15.05 0.70
CA CYS A 278 4.62 14.43 0.49
C CYS A 278 3.53 15.49 0.33
N ILE A 279 2.87 15.52 -0.84
CA ILE A 279 1.86 16.53 -1.18
C ILE A 279 0.61 16.45 -0.30
N GLY A 280 0.18 15.27 0.12
CA GLY A 280 -0.97 15.12 1.03
C GLY A 280 -0.66 15.61 2.45
N ILE A 281 0.58 15.50 2.93
CA ILE A 281 0.98 16.11 4.21
C ILE A 281 0.95 17.64 4.08
N LEU A 282 1.52 18.16 2.99
CA LEU A 282 1.45 19.59 2.68
C LEU A 282 -0.01 20.08 2.63
N LYS A 283 -0.89 19.37 1.92
CA LYS A 283 -2.31 19.74 1.80
C LYS A 283 -3.01 19.77 3.15
N LYS A 284 -2.88 18.72 3.96
CA LYS A 284 -3.47 18.68 5.31
C LYS A 284 -2.99 19.83 6.19
N TRP A 285 -1.70 20.16 6.12
CA TRP A 285 -1.16 21.30 6.85
C TRP A 285 -1.78 22.62 6.37
N LEU A 286 -1.88 22.83 5.05
CA LEU A 286 -2.51 24.02 4.48
C LEU A 286 -4.02 24.09 4.80
N ASP A 287 -4.72 22.95 4.88
CA ASP A 287 -6.13 22.91 5.24
C ASP A 287 -6.39 23.49 6.63
N ILE A 288 -5.57 23.08 7.61
CA ILE A 288 -5.65 23.58 8.98
C ILE A 288 -5.33 25.08 9.01
N ALA A 289 -4.29 25.52 8.29
CA ALA A 289 -3.91 26.93 8.26
C ALA A 289 -4.96 27.82 7.58
N VAL A 290 -5.56 27.34 6.48
CA VAL A 290 -6.67 28.04 5.78
C VAL A 290 -7.89 28.11 6.68
N GLN A 291 -8.25 27.01 7.35
CA GLN A 291 -9.35 26.98 8.31
C GLN A 291 -9.16 28.05 9.40
N TYR A 292 -7.99 28.05 10.05
CA TYR A 292 -7.63 29.03 11.08
C TYR A 292 -7.70 30.48 10.57
N GLY A 293 -7.13 30.75 9.40
CA GLY A 293 -7.14 32.10 8.82
C GLY A 293 -8.55 32.62 8.52
N LEU A 294 -9.41 31.76 7.98
CA LEU A 294 -10.80 32.12 7.67
C LEU A 294 -11.64 32.33 8.93
N GLU A 295 -11.51 31.44 9.93
CA GLU A 295 -12.19 31.58 11.23
C GLU A 295 -11.74 32.82 12.01
N SER A 296 -10.47 33.21 11.85
CA SER A 296 -9.91 34.42 12.45
C SER A 296 -10.26 35.70 11.67
N GLY A 297 -11.07 35.61 10.61
CA GLY A 297 -11.47 36.76 9.80
C GLY A 297 -10.33 37.44 9.05
N LYS A 298 -9.26 36.70 8.73
CA LYS A 298 -8.08 37.27 8.05
C LYS A 298 -8.29 37.38 6.55
N ASN A 299 -7.72 38.44 5.98
CA ASN A 299 -7.78 38.70 4.53
C ASN A 299 -6.61 38.02 3.77
N THR A 300 -5.61 37.50 4.48
CA THR A 300 -4.47 36.70 3.98
C THR A 300 -3.85 35.92 5.13
N LEU A 301 -3.06 34.89 4.82
CA LEU A 301 -2.20 34.19 5.77
C LEU A 301 -0.77 34.74 5.74
N SER A 302 -0.15 34.89 6.91
CA SER A 302 1.29 35.09 7.06
C SER A 302 2.01 33.78 7.40
N TRP A 303 3.34 33.81 7.48
CA TRP A 303 4.11 32.64 7.89
C TRP A 303 3.83 32.23 9.34
N GLU A 304 3.65 33.21 10.22
CA GLU A 304 3.36 33.01 11.65
C GLU A 304 2.02 32.30 11.86
N ASP A 305 1.09 32.42 10.92
CA ASP A 305 -0.20 31.75 10.93
C ASP A 305 -0.10 30.30 10.44
N ILE A 306 0.85 30.00 9.57
CA ILE A 306 0.97 28.70 8.93
C ILE A 306 1.92 27.78 9.71
N GLU A 307 3.07 28.29 10.16
CA GLU A 307 4.12 27.52 10.85
C GLU A 307 3.62 26.68 12.03
N PRO A 308 2.74 27.18 12.93
CA PRO A 308 2.30 26.42 14.10
C PRO A 308 1.54 25.13 13.77
N HIS A 309 0.93 25.07 12.58
CA HIS A 309 0.13 23.91 12.15
C HIS A 309 0.96 22.80 11.47
N ALA A 310 2.27 23.00 11.32
CA ALA A 310 3.15 22.03 10.70
C ALA A 310 3.38 20.81 11.60
N LEU A 311 3.43 19.60 11.02
CA LEU A 311 3.75 18.37 11.77
C LEU A 311 5.03 18.52 12.62
N PRO A 312 5.05 18.11 13.89
CA PRO A 312 6.25 18.10 14.72
C PRO A 312 7.42 17.39 14.03
N ASN A 313 8.65 17.84 14.30
CA ASN A 313 9.86 17.25 13.69
C ASN A 313 10.00 15.74 13.97
N LYS A 314 9.49 15.25 15.12
CA LYS A 314 9.50 13.82 15.46
C LYS A 314 8.65 13.01 14.48
N ASP A 315 7.49 13.53 14.10
CA ASP A 315 6.56 12.83 13.20
C ASP A 315 7.09 12.86 11.76
N VAL A 316 7.63 14.02 11.33
CA VAL A 316 8.33 14.14 10.04
C VAL A 316 9.48 13.15 9.94
N LYS A 317 10.27 12.99 11.01
CA LYS A 317 11.35 11.99 11.07
C LYS A 317 10.82 10.57 10.87
N THR A 318 9.76 10.17 11.59
CA THR A 318 9.15 8.84 11.45
C THR A 318 8.72 8.56 10.01
N ILE A 319 8.08 9.54 9.35
CA ILE A 319 7.63 9.42 7.96
C ILE A 319 8.82 9.29 7.01
N LEU A 320 9.90 10.04 7.23
CA LEU A 320 11.12 9.95 6.43
C LEU A 320 11.83 8.60 6.59
N GLU A 321 11.89 8.06 7.81
CA GLU A 321 12.47 6.74 8.08
C GLU A 321 11.64 5.63 7.41
N GLU A 322 10.31 5.66 7.55
CA GLU A 322 9.40 4.74 6.85
C GLU A 322 9.60 4.81 5.33
N ALA A 323 9.63 6.03 4.77
CA ALA A 323 9.79 6.26 3.34
C ALA A 323 11.13 5.70 2.82
N THR A 324 12.23 6.01 3.51
CA THR A 324 13.58 5.61 3.10
C THR A 324 13.74 4.09 3.17
N ASN A 325 13.20 3.45 4.22
CA ASN A 325 13.21 2.00 4.35
C ASN A 325 12.39 1.32 3.25
N GLY A 326 11.21 1.86 2.95
CA GLY A 326 10.34 1.37 1.87
C GLY A 326 10.96 1.52 0.48
N GLU A 327 11.53 2.68 0.18
CA GLU A 327 12.25 2.96 -1.06
C GLU A 327 13.44 2.02 -1.25
N THR A 328 14.13 1.66 -0.16
CA THR A 328 15.24 0.69 -0.20
C THR A 328 14.77 -0.71 -0.56
N LYS A 329 13.60 -1.15 -0.07
CA LYS A 329 13.01 -2.46 -0.41
C LYS A 329 12.60 -2.58 -1.89
N LEU A 330 12.38 -1.45 -2.56
CA LEU A 330 12.02 -1.40 -3.99
C LEU A 330 13.24 -1.41 -4.93
N LYS A 331 14.45 -1.21 -4.41
CA LYS A 331 15.66 -1.25 -5.23
C LYS A 331 15.87 -2.68 -5.73
N ASP A 332 16.02 -2.82 -7.03
CA ASP A 332 16.32 -4.11 -7.65
C ASP A 332 17.75 -4.56 -7.30
N ILE A 333 17.97 -5.87 -7.30
CA ILE A 333 19.31 -6.44 -7.15
C ILE A 333 20.08 -6.28 -8.45
N SER A 334 21.40 -6.19 -8.36
CA SER A 334 22.21 -6.06 -9.57
C SER A 334 22.17 -7.36 -10.38
N THR A 335 22.33 -7.24 -11.70
CA THR A 335 22.44 -8.42 -12.58
C THR A 335 23.65 -9.30 -12.23
N ALA A 336 24.69 -8.71 -11.62
CA ALA A 336 25.85 -9.43 -11.12
C ALA A 336 25.49 -10.31 -9.91
N ASP A 337 24.69 -9.79 -8.98
CA ASP A 337 24.22 -10.54 -7.81
C ASP A 337 23.30 -11.69 -8.23
N LEU A 338 22.40 -11.46 -9.19
CA LEU A 338 21.53 -12.50 -9.74
C LEU A 338 22.34 -13.61 -10.43
N ARG A 339 23.38 -13.25 -11.22
CA ARG A 339 24.29 -14.23 -11.81
C ARG A 339 25.07 -15.02 -10.76
N LYS A 340 25.47 -14.38 -9.65
CA LYS A 340 26.16 -15.05 -8.55
C LYS A 340 25.24 -16.10 -7.90
N LEU A 341 23.99 -15.75 -7.60
CA LEU A 341 23.00 -16.68 -7.05
C LEU A 341 22.77 -17.91 -7.96
N LEU A 342 22.66 -17.71 -9.28
CA LEU A 342 22.52 -18.81 -10.23
C LEU A 342 23.75 -19.73 -10.24
N LYS A 343 24.95 -19.15 -10.22
CA LYS A 343 26.21 -19.92 -10.16
C LYS A 343 26.33 -20.70 -8.87
N ASP A 344 25.98 -20.10 -7.73
CA ASP A 344 26.07 -20.75 -6.43
C ASP A 344 25.07 -21.92 -6.33
N HIS A 345 23.85 -21.75 -6.84
CA HIS A 345 22.87 -22.85 -6.97
C HIS A 345 23.37 -23.99 -7.86
N HIS A 346 24.00 -23.66 -8.99
CA HIS A 346 24.54 -24.68 -9.89
C HIS A 346 25.68 -25.47 -9.23
N LYS A 347 26.59 -24.79 -8.51
CA LYS A 347 27.68 -25.43 -7.76
C LYS A 347 27.19 -26.36 -6.65
N ILE A 348 26.13 -25.98 -5.94
CA ILE A 348 25.49 -26.81 -4.90
C ILE A 348 24.88 -28.08 -5.54
N GLN A 349 24.27 -27.97 -6.73
CA GLN A 349 23.69 -29.12 -7.42
C GLN A 349 24.74 -30.04 -8.07
N THR A 350 25.87 -29.51 -8.53
CA THR A 350 26.93 -30.29 -9.18
C THR A 350 27.99 -30.82 -8.21
N GLY A 351 27.89 -30.52 -6.91
CA GLY A 351 28.82 -31.02 -5.89
C GLY A 351 30.22 -30.42 -5.97
N GLN A 352 30.42 -29.35 -6.75
CA GLN A 352 31.72 -28.68 -6.85
C GLN A 352 31.91 -27.73 -5.66
N SER A 353 32.47 -28.26 -4.57
CA SER A 353 33.06 -27.45 -3.50
C SER A 353 34.24 -26.65 -4.05
N THR A 354 34.14 -25.33 -4.03
CA THR A 354 35.27 -24.45 -4.35
C THR A 354 36.36 -24.59 -3.30
N GLU A 355 37.46 -25.27 -3.65
CA GLU A 355 38.78 -24.91 -3.15
C GLU A 355 39.07 -23.48 -3.60
N SER A 356 39.12 -22.56 -2.64
CA SER A 356 39.46 -21.17 -2.87
C SER A 356 40.95 -21.04 -3.16
N SER A 357 41.28 -20.79 -4.43
CA SER A 357 42.56 -20.21 -4.84
C SER A 357 42.59 -18.72 -4.48
N GLU A 358 43.31 -18.39 -3.41
CA GLU A 358 43.73 -17.02 -3.09
C GLU A 358 44.91 -16.60 -3.99
N THR A 359 44.87 -15.38 -4.51
CA THR A 359 46.05 -14.67 -5.04
C THR A 359 46.27 -13.40 -4.21
N GLU A 360 47.55 -13.12 -3.97
CA GLU A 360 48.16 -12.40 -2.83
C GLU A 360 47.97 -10.87 -2.78
N SER A 361 48.00 -10.27 -1.58
CA SER A 361 49.19 -9.52 -1.08
C SER A 361 49.01 -8.75 0.26
N LYS A 362 49.85 -9.18 1.24
CA LYS A 362 50.54 -8.51 2.39
C LYS A 362 49.91 -7.30 3.13
N SER A 363 49.71 -7.46 4.47
CA SER A 363 50.71 -7.06 5.51
C SER A 363 50.27 -7.30 6.98
N THR A 364 51.19 -7.94 7.74
CA THR A 364 51.50 -7.85 9.20
C THR A 364 50.60 -8.42 10.33
N LYS A 365 51.11 -9.52 10.96
CA LYS A 365 51.30 -9.87 12.41
C LYS A 365 50.14 -9.65 13.41
N ALA A 366 49.80 -10.51 14.40
CA ALA A 366 50.36 -11.75 14.97
C ALA A 366 49.34 -12.42 15.94
N ALA A 367 49.54 -13.73 16.24
CA ALA A 367 49.08 -14.52 17.41
C ALA A 367 47.55 -14.69 17.60
N SER A 368 46.95 -15.79 18.07
CA SER A 368 47.31 -17.14 18.51
C SER A 368 45.97 -17.81 18.91
N GLY A 369 45.78 -19.10 18.65
CA GLY A 369 44.73 -19.90 19.32
C GLY A 369 43.76 -20.62 18.39
N LYS A 370 43.99 -21.92 18.22
CA LYS A 370 43.13 -22.88 17.51
C LYS A 370 41.89 -23.25 18.36
N GLY A 371 40.73 -23.38 17.72
CA GLY A 371 39.53 -24.01 18.30
C GLY A 371 38.66 -24.63 17.21
N VAL A 372 38.89 -25.91 16.93
CA VAL A 372 38.21 -26.73 15.89
C VAL A 372 36.81 -27.15 16.36
N GLN A 373 35.78 -26.90 15.54
CA GLN A 373 34.45 -27.51 15.69
C GLN A 373 34.52 -29.01 15.35
N LYS A 374 34.17 -29.86 16.31
CA LYS A 374 34.09 -31.33 16.16
C LYS A 374 32.91 -31.72 15.26
N GLN A 375 33.18 -32.49 14.20
CA GLN A 375 32.16 -33.29 13.51
C GLN A 375 31.66 -34.42 14.41
N VAL A 376 30.34 -34.54 14.51
CA VAL A 376 29.63 -35.56 15.28
C VAL A 376 29.74 -36.91 14.54
N GLY A 377 30.18 -37.97 15.22
CA GLY A 377 30.09 -39.35 14.69
C GLY A 377 31.38 -40.18 14.60
N LYS A 378 32.54 -39.71 15.06
CA LYS A 378 33.74 -40.57 15.23
C LYS A 378 34.22 -40.59 16.68
N ARG A 379 34.23 -41.78 17.31
CA ARG A 379 34.87 -41.99 18.61
C ARG A 379 36.38 -41.86 18.47
N ASN A 380 37.00 -41.16 19.41
CA ASN A 380 38.46 -41.06 19.50
C ASN A 380 39.06 -42.41 19.94
N PRO A 381 40.25 -42.77 19.43
CA PRO A 381 40.93 -43.99 19.85
C PRO A 381 41.41 -43.83 21.30
N LYS A 382 40.82 -44.60 22.20
CA LYS A 382 41.32 -44.78 23.57
C LYS A 382 41.43 -46.27 23.83
N ARG A 383 42.51 -46.67 24.50
CA ARG A 383 42.80 -48.06 24.86
C ARG A 383 41.82 -48.50 25.95
N ASP A 384 41.08 -49.58 25.71
CA ASP A 384 40.12 -50.09 26.69
C ASP A 384 40.85 -50.82 27.83
N PRO A 385 40.51 -50.57 29.11
CA PRO A 385 41.06 -51.32 30.22
C PRO A 385 40.35 -52.68 30.35
N VAL A 386 41.15 -53.75 30.43
CA VAL A 386 40.71 -55.13 30.70
C VAL A 386 40.90 -55.47 32.18
N GLY A 387 39.86 -56.05 32.79
CA GLY A 387 39.94 -56.90 34.00
C GLY A 387 39.93 -56.19 35.36
N GLY A 388 38.95 -56.52 36.21
CA GLY A 388 38.89 -56.03 37.60
C GLY A 388 37.61 -56.45 38.35
N MET A 389 37.68 -57.64 38.94
CA MET A 389 36.72 -58.44 39.73
C MET A 389 35.92 -57.72 40.85
N GLN A 390 34.63 -58.08 40.94
CA GLN A 390 33.77 -58.30 42.13
C GLN A 390 33.94 -57.48 43.43
N SER A 391 32.84 -56.94 43.98
CA SER A 391 32.03 -57.56 45.07
C SER A 391 31.25 -56.55 45.93
N GLY A 392 30.08 -56.99 46.43
CA GLY A 392 29.39 -56.49 47.65
C GLY A 392 28.36 -55.39 47.42
N LEU A 393 27.05 -55.67 47.42
CA LEU A 393 26.11 -55.89 48.56
C LEU A 393 25.81 -54.63 49.37
N GLY A 394 24.51 -54.31 49.47
CA GLY A 394 23.95 -53.40 50.46
C GLY A 394 22.53 -52.99 50.11
N PHE A 395 21.59 -53.61 50.81
CA PHE A 395 20.12 -53.48 50.81
C PHE A 395 19.50 -52.13 50.43
#